data_AF-A0A832K5V3-F1
#
_entry.id   AF-A0A832K5V3-F1
#
_cell.length_a   1.000
_cell.length_b   1.000
_cell.length_c   1.000
_cell.angle_alpha   90.00
_cell.angle_beta   90.00
_cell.angle_gamma   90.00
#
_symmetry.space_group_name_H-M   'P 1'
#
loop_
_entity.id
_entity.type
_entity.pdbx_description
1 polymer ?
#
loop_
_entity_poly.entity_id
_entity_poly.type
_entity_poly.pdbx_seq_one_letter_code
_entity_poly.pdbx_strand_id
1 'polypeptide(L)'
;MNGMVVVWFKRDLRITDHAALIQAQQYAQRAGEPLIGLYCIEPDLLKAADGSLRHYQCVYPALGWLQRQLAALNINLLIKTGSVLS
;
A
#
# COMPACT_ATOMS: atom_id res chain seq x y z
N MET A 1 -4.18 -20.44 13.30
CA MET A 1 -4.34 -18.99 13.02
C MET A 1 -4.17 -18.83 11.51
N ASN A 2 -5.13 -18.19 10.85
CA ASN A 2 -5.22 -18.10 9.38
C ASN A 2 -5.49 -16.64 8.95
N GLY A 3 -5.18 -15.68 9.84
CA GLY A 3 -5.43 -14.27 9.62
C GLY A 3 -4.34 -13.63 8.76
N MET A 4 -4.54 -12.36 8.44
CA MET A 4 -3.54 -11.56 7.74
C MET A 4 -3.74 -10.10 8.11
N VAL A 5 -2.64 -9.43 8.41
CA VAL A 5 -2.63 -8.00 8.71
C VAL A 5 -2.35 -7.25 7.42
N VAL A 6 -3.15 -6.23 7.13
CA VAL A 6 -3.05 -5.45 5.90
C VAL A 6 -2.85 -3.98 6.23
N VAL A 7 -1.84 -3.36 5.62
CA VAL A 7 -1.69 -1.89 5.60
C VAL A 7 -2.04 -1.39 4.21
N TRP A 8 -3.10 -0.60 4.11
CA TRP A 8 -3.55 -0.03 2.85
C TRP A 8 -2.89 1.34 2.60
N PHE A 9 -1.96 1.37 1.66
CA PHE A 9 -1.34 2.58 1.15
C PHE A 9 -2.28 3.18 0.09
N LYS A 10 -2.96 4.30 0.39
CA LYS A 10 -3.83 5.01 -0.57
C LYS A 10 -3.09 6.13 -1.30
N ARG A 11 -2.52 7.06 -0.53
CA ARG A 11 -1.83 8.27 -1.05
C ARG A 11 -0.46 8.45 -0.44
N ASP A 12 -0.33 8.10 0.84
CA ASP A 12 0.96 8.04 1.48
C ASP A 12 1.70 6.77 1.04
N LEU A 13 2.75 6.92 0.23
CA LEU A 13 3.53 5.81 -0.35
C LEU A 13 4.94 5.74 0.26
N ARG A 14 5.06 6.02 1.56
CA ARG A 14 6.33 5.97 2.31
C ARG A 14 6.23 5.01 3.49
N ILE A 15 7.38 4.47 3.93
CA ILE A 15 7.46 3.63 5.14
C ILE A 15 7.98 4.40 6.36
N THR A 16 8.67 5.52 6.15
CA THR A 16 9.25 6.35 7.21
C THR A 16 8.17 7.19 7.87
N ASP A 17 8.18 7.25 9.19
CA ASP A 17 7.17 7.97 9.98
C ASP A 17 5.72 7.52 9.68
N HIS A 18 5.56 6.23 9.33
CA HIS A 18 4.26 5.67 8.97
C HIS A 18 3.62 4.95 10.17
N ALA A 19 2.91 5.69 11.02
CA ALA A 19 2.31 5.18 12.26
C ALA A 19 1.48 3.90 12.06
N ALA A 20 0.65 3.84 11.01
CA ALA A 20 -0.17 2.65 10.73
C ALA A 20 0.67 1.41 10.38
N LEU A 21 1.85 1.58 9.77
CA LEU A 21 2.74 0.47 9.43
C LEU A 21 3.41 -0.07 10.69
N ILE A 22 3.87 0.84 11.56
CA ILE A 22 4.47 0.49 12.85
C ILE A 22 3.46 -0.29 13.71
N GLN A 23 2.23 0.21 13.83
CA GLN A 23 1.18 -0.44 14.60
C GLN A 23 0.81 -1.82 14.02
N ALA A 24 0.68 -1.91 12.69
CA ALA A 24 0.37 -3.17 12.02
C ALA A 24 1.49 -4.21 12.21
N GLN A 25 2.76 -3.80 12.14
CA GLN A 25 3.90 -4.69 12.38
C GLN A 25 3.91 -5.21 13.81
N GLN A 26 3.71 -4.34 14.80
CA GLN A 26 3.64 -4.75 16.20
C GLN A 26 2.48 -5.72 16.46
N TYR A 27 1.32 -5.47 15.85
CA TYR A 27 0.17 -6.36 15.96
C TYR A 27 0.44 -7.72 15.29
N ALA A 28 0.92 -7.72 14.05
CA ALA A 28 1.28 -8.92 13.29
C ALA A 28 2.26 -9.82 14.07
N GLN A 29 3.29 -9.21 14.66
CA GLN A 29 4.27 -9.91 15.49
C GLN A 29 3.64 -10.54 16.75
N ARG A 30 2.77 -9.81 17.47
CA ARG A 30 2.09 -10.33 18.67
C ARG A 30 1.10 -11.44 18.33
N ALA A 31 0.43 -11.34 17.19
CA ALA A 31 -0.57 -12.31 16.74
C ALA A 31 0.05 -13.54 16.03
N GLY A 32 1.31 -13.47 15.62
CA GLY A 32 1.93 -14.51 14.79
C GLY A 32 1.35 -14.57 13.38
N GLU A 33 0.85 -13.45 12.85
CA GLU A 33 0.18 -13.37 11.55
C GLU A 33 1.06 -12.61 10.54
N PRO A 34 0.96 -12.93 9.23
CA PRO A 34 1.71 -12.21 8.20
C PRO A 34 1.20 -10.77 8.03
N LEU A 35 2.12 -9.87 7.68
CA LEU A 35 1.82 -8.49 7.30
C LEU A 35 2.03 -8.29 5.80
N ILE A 36 1.04 -7.72 5.13
CA ILE A 36 1.15 -7.29 3.73
C ILE A 36 0.81 -5.81 3.57
N GLY A 37 1.49 -5.15 2.63
CA GLY A 37 1.07 -3.86 2.09
C GLY A 37 0.06 -4.07 0.97
N LEU A 38 -0.94 -3.21 0.87
CA LEU A 38 -1.91 -3.18 -0.22
C LEU A 38 -1.92 -1.80 -0.87
N TYR A 39 -1.89 -1.77 -2.20
CA TYR A 39 -2.22 -0.59 -2.99
C TYR A 39 -3.29 -0.97 -4.04
N CYS A 40 -4.30 -0.12 -4.21
CA CYS A 40 -5.35 -0.32 -5.20
C CYS A 40 -5.30 0.78 -6.26
N ILE A 41 -5.13 0.38 -7.52
CA ILE A 41 -5.32 1.23 -8.69
C ILE A 41 -6.83 1.32 -8.94
N GLU A 42 -7.37 2.53 -8.89
CA GLU A 42 -8.80 2.80 -9.08
C GLU A 42 -9.03 3.39 -10.49
N PRO A 43 -9.54 2.60 -11.47
CA PRO A 43 -9.71 3.05 -12.84
C PRO A 43 -10.70 4.21 -13.00
N ASP A 44 -11.64 4.35 -12.08
CA ASP A 44 -12.65 5.40 -12.15
C ASP A 44 -12.04 6.76 -11.75
N LEU A 45 -11.06 6.77 -10.84
CA LEU A 45 -10.25 7.97 -10.54
C LEU A 45 -9.35 8.37 -11.72
N LEU A 46 -8.94 7.41 -12.55
CA LEU A 46 -8.20 7.68 -13.78
C LEU A 46 -9.04 8.38 -14.84
N LYS A 47 -10.34 8.05 -14.91
CA LYS A 47 -11.28 8.60 -15.90
C LYS A 47 -11.84 9.96 -15.50
N ALA A 48 -11.93 10.25 -14.20
CA ALA A 48 -12.65 11.42 -13.69
C ALA A 48 -11.83 12.73 -13.64
N ALA A 49 -10.53 12.73 -13.96
CA ALA A 49 -9.69 13.91 -13.74
C ALA A 49 -8.79 14.24 -14.94
N ASP A 50 -8.85 15.51 -15.38
CA ASP A 50 -7.97 16.14 -16.37
C ASP A 50 -6.49 16.29 -15.90
N GLY A 51 -6.11 15.58 -14.83
CA GLY A 51 -4.76 15.47 -14.28
C GLY A 51 -4.34 14.04 -13.91
N SER A 52 -5.16 13.04 -14.28
CA SER A 52 -4.97 11.64 -13.89
C SER A 52 -3.65 11.05 -14.42
N LEU A 53 -3.26 11.41 -15.64
CA LEU A 53 -2.01 10.91 -16.23
C LEU A 53 -0.77 11.41 -15.47
N ARG A 54 -0.73 12.71 -15.13
CA ARG A 54 0.39 13.31 -14.37
C ARG A 54 0.43 12.83 -12.93
N HIS A 55 -0.73 12.58 -12.34
CA HIS A 55 -0.84 11.95 -11.02
C HIS A 55 -0.21 10.54 -11.03
N TYR A 56 -0.55 9.71 -12.02
CA TYR A 56 0.01 8.36 -12.13
C TYR A 56 1.50 8.33 -12.52
N GLN A 57 1.98 9.31 -13.28
CA GLN A 57 3.41 9.47 -13.55
C GLN A 57 4.24 9.65 -12.26
N CYS A 58 3.67 10.22 -11.20
CA CYS A 58 4.32 10.32 -9.90
C CYS A 58 4.11 9.07 -9.05
N VAL A 59 2.91 8.48 -9.07
CA VAL A 59 2.56 7.29 -8.28
C VAL A 59 3.36 6.07 -8.71
N TYR A 60 3.51 5.81 -10.02
CA TYR A 60 4.21 4.62 -10.51
C TYR A 60 5.65 4.47 -9.98
N PRO A 61 6.54 5.47 -10.10
CA PRO A 61 7.88 5.37 -9.51
C PRO A 61 7.83 5.29 -7.98
N ALA A 62 6.89 5.98 -7.32
CA ALA A 62 6.73 5.90 -5.87
C ALA A 62 6.32 4.49 -5.40
N LEU A 63 5.46 3.78 -6.14
CA LEU A 63 5.11 2.38 -5.86
C LEU A 63 6.32 1.45 -5.96
N GLY A 64 7.19 1.67 -6.96
CA GLY A 64 8.44 0.92 -7.07
C GLY A 64 9.38 1.17 -5.88
N TRP A 65 9.46 2.41 -5.40
CA TRP A 65 10.20 2.74 -4.17
C TRP A 65 9.58 2.11 -2.92
N LEU A 66 8.25 2.16 -2.79
CA LEU A 66 7.51 1.55 -1.68
C LEU A 66 7.73 0.04 -1.66
N GLN A 67 7.65 -0.64 -2.80
CA GLN A 67 7.87 -2.08 -2.91
C GLN A 67 9.27 -2.48 -2.42
N ARG A 68 10.32 -1.77 -2.85
CA ARG A 68 11.71 -2.05 -2.40
C ARG A 68 11.88 -1.83 -0.90
N GLN A 69 11.30 -0.75 -0.38
CA GLN A 69 11.37 -0.42 1.04
C GLN A 69 10.63 -1.45 1.91
N LEU A 70 9.44 -1.89 1.49
CA LEU A 70 8.69 -2.95 2.19
C LEU A 70 9.40 -4.30 2.09
N ALA A 71 9.98 -4.64 0.94
CA ALA A 71 10.74 -5.87 0.77
C ALA A 71 11.96 -5.93 1.70
N ALA A 72 12.64 -4.81 1.95
CA ALA A 72 13.72 -4.72 2.94
C ALA A 72 13.25 -4.99 4.38
N LEU A 73 11.94 -4.86 4.64
CA LEU A 73 11.29 -5.21 5.91
C LEU A 73 10.65 -6.61 5.90
N ASN A 74 10.87 -7.41 4.85
CA ASN A 74 10.18 -8.68 4.60
C ASN A 74 8.64 -8.55 4.50
N ILE A 75 8.15 -7.41 4.02
CA ILE A 75 6.73 -7.16 3.78
C ILE A 75 6.48 -7.12 2.27
N ASN A 76 5.53 -7.94 1.80
CA ASN A 76 5.13 -7.93 0.39
C ASN A 76 4.16 -6.78 0.11
N LEU A 77 4.34 -6.07 -1.01
CA LEU A 77 3.35 -5.13 -1.54
C LEU A 77 2.47 -5.83 -2.57
N LEU A 78 1.18 -5.95 -2.27
CA LEU A 78 0.15 -6.41 -3.18
C LEU A 78 -0.47 -5.21 -3.90
N ILE A 79 -0.43 -5.23 -5.24
CA ILE A 79 -1.08 -4.22 -6.07
C ILE A 79 -2.32 -4.85 -6.71
N LYS A 80 -3.49 -4.24 -6.51
CA LYS A 80 -4.76 -4.65 -7.12
C LYS A 80 -5.32 -3.53 -7.97
N THR A 81 -6.19 -3.89 -8.92
CA THR A 81 -6.96 -2.93 -9.71
C THR A 81 -8.43 -3.19 -9.45
N GLY A 82 -9.19 -2.14 -9.14
CA GLY A 82 -10.61 -2.25 -8.86
C GLY A 82 -11.19 -0.98 -8.25
N SER A 83 -12.52 -0.91 -8.20
CA SER A 83 -13.22 0.16 -7.51
C SER A 83 -13.21 -0.14 -6.01
N VAL A 84 -12.83 0.83 -5.16
CA VAL A 84 -12.80 0.64 -3.72
C VAL A 84 -13.76 1.60 -3.03
N LEU A 85 -14.69 1.05 -2.25
CA LEU A 85 -15.60 1.84 -1.43
C LEU A 85 -14.80 2.43 -0.26
N SER A 86 -14.85 3.75 -0.12
CA SER A 86 -14.18 4.50 0.95
C SER A 86 -15.08 4.71 2.14
#